data_AF-A0A644UKZ3-F1
#
_entry.id   AF-A0A644UKZ3-F1
#
_cell.length_a   1.000
_cell.length_b   1.000
_cell.length_c   1.000
_cell.angle_alpha   90.00
_cell.angle_beta   90.00
_cell.angle_gamma   90.00
#
_symmetry.space_group_name_H-M   'P 1'
#
loop_
_entity.id
_entity.type
_entity.pdbx_description
1 polymer ?
#
loop_
_entity_poly.entity_id
_entity_poly.type
_entity_poly.pdbx_seq_one_letter_code
_entity_poly.pdbx_strand_id
1 'polypeptide(L)'
;MMQIFDNALLFDTAAAEWRPSAFSVEDGLVSAVGAPGSLKGGRVTDLGGARVVPGLIDAHVHIESSLLTPREFGRLSLRNGVTTVIADPHEIANVSGCAGIDFMLEDAKSSPADIFFMIPSCVPATPLDKGGAVVSAEDVASYKHTPSVIGLGEMMNVPGVLSGDPEVLAKLAVFDHIDGHAPGLSGEALCRYVSRHIKTDHECTSADEGREKLSLGMYVFLREGDAAKNIAALSSIVNDITAARCCFCTDDRHTDSLVRDGSIDHCIRVAVSCGMKLEHALRLATLSAADCFGLADRGMIAPGRIADFCILADGPEFAVLDVYKNGIPASSIEIPGSSSVCTSPPFSCRVPTKEELALPEGKLRVIGLVPGEIITEALDSETAADLCKVVSVDRYRSEGFGVGLVSGFSFVKGAIAASISHDAHNIIAAGVTDEEIIQAIRAVKDGGGGMAVVCDGKTNVLSLPCGGLMTPLAYEEVEKRMEELSDRLKMTGASHAAFMNLSFLSLTVIPHLRITPRGLFDGDIFQDVPIRFV
;
A
#
# COMPACT_ATOMS: atom_id res chain seq x y z
N MET A 1 12.36 30.69 17.11
CA MET A 1 11.56 31.94 17.27
C MET A 1 10.11 31.53 17.32
N MET A 2 9.36 31.88 18.36
CA MET A 2 7.95 31.48 18.50
C MET A 2 7.11 32.01 17.34
N GLN A 3 6.34 31.13 16.73
CA GLN A 3 5.30 31.47 15.75
C GLN A 3 3.93 31.36 16.42
N ILE A 4 2.99 32.20 16.01
CA ILE A 4 1.59 32.16 16.47
C ILE A 4 0.71 32.08 15.23
N PHE A 5 -0.13 31.06 15.17
CA PHE A 5 -1.20 30.92 14.19
C PHE A 5 -2.49 31.38 14.85
N ASP A 6 -2.98 32.56 14.45
CA ASP A 6 -4.13 33.22 15.07
C ASP A 6 -5.38 33.10 14.19
N ASN A 7 -6.56 33.31 14.79
CA ASN A 7 -7.86 33.25 14.11
C ASN A 7 -8.11 31.96 13.30
N ALA A 8 -7.78 30.78 13.84
CA ALA A 8 -8.11 29.50 13.21
C ALA A 8 -9.53 29.03 13.63
N LEU A 9 -10.24 28.33 12.75
CA LEU A 9 -11.31 27.41 13.16
C LEU A 9 -10.70 26.01 13.31
N LEU A 10 -10.20 25.72 14.51
CA LEU A 10 -9.44 24.51 14.79
C LEU A 10 -10.36 23.33 15.12
N PHE A 11 -10.09 22.17 14.53
CA PHE A 11 -10.73 20.91 14.91
C PHE A 11 -10.06 20.30 16.14
N ASP A 12 -10.80 20.24 17.25
CA ASP A 12 -10.43 19.50 18.46
C ASP A 12 -10.74 18.01 18.25
N THR A 13 -9.71 17.20 17.97
CA THR A 13 -9.86 15.76 17.69
C THR A 13 -10.33 14.94 18.88
N ALA A 14 -10.11 15.42 20.11
CA ALA A 14 -10.55 14.75 21.33
C ALA A 14 -12.04 14.98 21.58
N ALA A 15 -12.51 16.21 21.38
CA ALA A 15 -13.92 16.57 21.54
C ALA A 15 -14.77 16.32 20.28
N ALA A 16 -14.14 16.12 19.12
CA ALA A 16 -14.80 16.06 17.81
C ALA A 16 -15.60 17.35 17.50
N GLU A 17 -15.02 18.51 17.81
CA GLU A 17 -15.68 19.83 17.69
C GLU A 17 -14.78 20.86 17.00
N TRP A 18 -15.39 21.81 16.29
CA TRP A 18 -14.71 22.97 15.71
C TRP A 18 -14.74 24.17 16.65
N ARG A 19 -13.59 24.79 16.92
CA ARG A 19 -13.47 25.90 17.87
C ARG A 19 -12.61 27.05 17.33
N PRO A 20 -13.09 28.30 17.41
CA PRO A 20 -12.25 29.48 17.17
C PRO A 20 -11.07 29.48 18.12
N SER A 21 -9.85 29.47 17.58
CA SER A 21 -8.63 29.22 18.34
C SER A 21 -7.43 29.99 17.80
N ALA A 22 -6.42 30.11 18.65
CA ALA A 22 -5.05 30.46 18.29
C ALA A 22 -4.10 29.41 18.89
N PHE A 23 -2.98 29.14 18.24
CA PHE A 23 -1.95 28.26 18.80
C PHE A 23 -0.55 28.78 18.49
N SER A 24 0.39 28.55 19.42
CA SER A 24 1.79 28.94 19.26
C SER A 24 2.67 27.72 19.02
N VAL A 25 3.70 27.89 18.22
CA VAL A 25 4.68 26.87 17.87
C VAL A 25 6.08 27.34 18.22
N GLU A 26 6.81 26.52 18.96
CA GLU A 26 8.22 26.69 19.32
C GLU A 26 8.97 25.39 19.03
N ASP A 27 10.09 25.50 18.31
CA ASP A 27 10.97 24.37 17.98
C ASP A 27 10.24 23.15 17.38
N GLY A 28 9.24 23.42 16.54
CA GLY A 28 8.43 22.40 15.86
C GLY A 28 7.28 21.83 16.68
N LEU A 29 7.14 22.24 17.94
CA LEU A 29 6.11 21.76 18.86
C LEU A 29 5.08 22.86 19.13
N VAL A 30 3.82 22.46 19.29
CA VAL A 30 2.78 23.34 19.82
C VAL A 30 3.12 23.66 21.28
N SER A 31 3.29 24.93 21.61
CA SER A 31 3.63 25.39 22.96
C SER A 31 2.40 25.84 23.77
N ALA A 32 1.37 26.37 23.11
CA ALA A 32 0.11 26.76 23.74
C ALA A 32 -1.06 26.75 22.73
N VAL A 33 -2.29 26.60 23.25
CA VAL A 33 -3.55 26.79 22.53
C VAL A 33 -4.42 27.73 23.35
N GLY A 34 -5.07 28.70 22.70
CA GLY A 34 -5.88 29.71 23.35
C GLY A 34 -6.98 30.26 22.46
N ALA A 35 -7.69 31.27 22.95
CA ALA A 35 -8.69 31.99 22.17
C ALA A 35 -8.01 32.90 21.12
N PRO A 36 -8.71 33.26 20.02
CA PRO A 36 -8.20 34.23 19.06
C PRO A 36 -7.71 35.52 19.73
N GLY A 37 -6.50 35.96 19.37
CA GLY A 37 -5.85 37.15 19.93
C GLY A 37 -5.32 37.01 21.37
N SER A 38 -5.45 35.85 22.03
CA SER A 38 -5.00 35.68 23.42
C SER A 38 -3.49 35.44 23.56
N LEU A 39 -2.84 34.88 22.53
CA LEU A 39 -1.40 34.58 22.54
C LEU A 39 -0.56 35.81 22.15
N LYS A 40 0.63 35.98 22.75
CA LYS A 40 1.53 37.14 22.56
C LYS A 40 2.98 36.71 22.53
N GLY A 41 3.87 37.57 22.00
CA GLY A 41 5.33 37.40 22.11
C GLY A 41 6.01 36.65 20.95
N GLY A 42 5.29 36.33 19.88
CA GLY A 42 5.79 35.61 18.72
C GLY A 42 5.44 36.29 17.40
N ARG A 43 5.96 35.77 16.29
CA ARG A 43 5.56 36.18 14.94
C ARG A 43 4.15 35.67 14.66
N VAL A 44 3.21 36.57 14.40
CA VAL A 44 1.80 36.21 14.16
C VAL A 44 1.55 35.98 12.67
N THR A 45 0.94 34.84 12.36
CA THR A 45 0.31 34.50 11.09
C THR A 45 -1.19 34.45 11.33
N ASP A 46 -1.94 35.37 10.72
CA ASP A 46 -3.40 35.38 10.80
C ASP A 46 -3.97 34.38 9.77
N LEU A 47 -4.74 33.40 10.24
CA LEU A 47 -5.38 32.38 9.41
C LEU A 47 -6.79 32.78 8.94
N GLY A 48 -7.30 33.96 9.32
CA GLY A 48 -8.50 34.54 8.72
C GLY A 48 -9.79 33.73 8.90
N GLY A 49 -9.86 32.85 9.90
CA GLY A 49 -10.98 31.94 10.14
C GLY A 49 -10.88 30.60 9.44
N ALA A 50 -9.75 30.30 8.77
CA ALA A 50 -9.57 29.06 8.03
C ALA A 50 -9.72 27.82 8.93
N ARG A 51 -10.28 26.75 8.36
CA ARG A 51 -10.41 25.45 9.03
C ARG A 51 -9.03 24.81 9.15
N VAL A 52 -8.67 24.39 10.35
CA VAL A 52 -7.39 23.73 10.64
C VAL A 52 -7.64 22.36 11.25
N VAL A 53 -6.98 21.34 10.71
CA VAL A 53 -6.99 19.96 11.23
C VAL A 53 -5.56 19.47 11.46
N PRO A 54 -5.32 18.52 12.37
CA PRO A 54 -3.99 17.92 12.50
C PRO A 54 -3.53 17.27 11.19
N GLY A 55 -2.23 17.10 11.03
CA GLY A 55 -1.65 16.35 9.92
C GLY A 55 -2.23 14.95 9.84
N LEU A 56 -2.57 14.51 8.63
CA LEU A 56 -3.20 13.22 8.41
C LEU A 56 -2.16 12.10 8.57
N ILE A 57 -2.64 10.93 8.99
CA ILE A 57 -1.82 9.74 9.21
C ILE A 57 -2.36 8.62 8.33
N ASP A 58 -1.50 8.05 7.50
CA ASP A 58 -1.77 6.79 6.80
C ASP A 58 -1.37 5.63 7.70
N ALA A 59 -2.36 4.86 8.17
CA ALA A 59 -2.16 3.84 9.20
C ALA A 59 -1.55 2.54 8.66
N HIS A 60 -1.58 2.32 7.35
CA HIS A 60 -0.99 1.14 6.71
C HIS A 60 -0.82 1.41 5.21
N VAL A 61 0.40 1.26 4.70
CA VAL A 61 0.70 1.44 3.27
C VAL A 61 1.90 0.61 2.83
N HIS A 62 1.90 0.22 1.57
CA HIS A 62 3.08 -0.30 0.88
C HIS A 62 3.65 0.79 -0.02
N ILE A 63 4.74 1.43 0.41
CA ILE A 63 5.36 2.55 -0.34
C ILE A 63 5.76 2.08 -1.73
N GLU A 64 6.22 0.83 -1.85
CA GLU A 64 6.64 0.21 -3.10
C GLU A 64 5.54 0.21 -4.16
N SER A 65 4.28 0.05 -3.75
CA SER A 65 3.11 0.09 -4.64
C SER A 65 2.91 1.47 -5.27
N SER A 66 3.46 2.54 -4.68
CA SER A 66 3.48 3.86 -5.32
C SER A 66 4.46 3.96 -6.49
N LEU A 67 5.38 3.01 -6.64
CA LEU A 67 6.51 3.03 -7.56
C LEU A 67 7.61 4.04 -7.19
N LEU A 68 7.47 4.76 -6.07
CA LEU A 68 8.40 5.78 -5.59
C LEU A 68 9.27 5.23 -4.46
N THR A 69 10.47 5.80 -4.28
CA THR A 69 11.22 5.57 -3.04
C THR A 69 10.56 6.30 -1.86
N PRO A 70 10.83 5.89 -0.60
CA PRO A 70 10.26 6.53 0.59
C PRO A 70 10.37 8.06 0.61
N ARG A 71 11.50 8.61 0.17
CA ARG A 71 11.70 10.06 0.08
C ARG A 71 10.68 10.76 -0.83
N GLU A 72 10.50 10.25 -2.05
CA GLU A 72 9.57 10.85 -3.02
C GLU A 72 8.10 10.55 -2.67
N PHE A 73 7.83 9.38 -2.10
CA PHE A 73 6.51 9.06 -1.55
C PHE A 73 6.12 10.01 -0.42
N GLY A 74 7.02 10.27 0.53
CA GLY A 74 6.77 11.21 1.62
C GLY A 74 6.53 12.64 1.13
N ARG A 75 7.22 13.06 0.06
CA ARG A 75 6.98 14.35 -0.60
C ARG A 75 5.58 14.44 -1.21
N LEU A 76 5.15 13.39 -1.93
CA LEU A 76 3.82 13.33 -2.52
C LEU A 76 2.73 13.24 -1.45
N SER A 77 2.95 12.44 -0.41
CA SER A 77 2.03 12.27 0.73
C SER A 77 1.80 13.60 1.46
N LEU A 78 2.86 14.37 1.67
CA LEU A 78 2.79 15.67 2.33
C LEU A 78 1.95 16.67 1.53
N ARG A 79 2.00 16.64 0.19
CA ARG A 79 1.13 17.46 -0.67
C ARG A 79 -0.36 17.15 -0.42
N ASN A 80 -0.69 15.91 -0.08
CA ASN A 80 -2.05 15.45 0.19
C ASN A 80 -2.47 15.62 1.67
N GLY A 81 -1.66 16.31 2.48
CA GLY A 81 -1.93 16.54 3.90
C GLY A 81 -1.49 15.41 4.85
N VAL A 82 -0.90 14.34 4.32
CA VAL A 82 -0.38 13.23 5.11
C VAL A 82 1.01 13.58 5.62
N THR A 83 1.14 13.80 6.93
CA THR A 83 2.43 14.17 7.56
C THR A 83 3.11 12.97 8.22
N THR A 84 2.38 11.87 8.41
CA THR A 84 2.89 10.62 9.00
C THR A 84 2.41 9.42 8.21
N VAL A 85 3.31 8.47 7.97
CA VAL A 85 3.06 7.24 7.23
C VAL A 85 3.53 6.06 8.07
N ILE A 86 2.70 5.01 8.17
CA ILE A 86 3.08 3.73 8.73
C ILE A 86 3.18 2.73 7.57
N ALA A 87 4.40 2.31 7.25
CA ALA A 87 4.69 1.50 6.07
C ALA A 87 5.12 0.07 6.44
N ASP A 88 4.65 -0.91 5.68
CA ASP A 88 5.19 -2.27 5.69
C ASP A 88 5.98 -2.52 4.40
N PRO A 89 7.33 -2.59 4.44
CA PRO A 89 8.18 -2.73 3.26
C PRO A 89 8.33 -4.20 2.85
N HIS A 90 7.24 -4.98 2.90
CA HIS A 90 7.31 -6.42 2.66
C HIS A 90 7.63 -6.74 1.20
N GLU A 91 7.37 -5.81 0.28
CA GLU A 91 7.59 -6.00 -1.14
C GLU A 91 9.09 -6.06 -1.41
N ILE A 92 9.83 -5.01 -1.02
CA ILE A 92 11.28 -4.98 -1.22
C ILE A 92 12.00 -6.03 -0.36
N ALA A 93 11.42 -6.41 0.78
CA ALA A 93 11.95 -7.50 1.60
C ALA A 93 11.81 -8.85 0.90
N ASN A 94 10.71 -9.14 0.20
CA ASN A 94 10.59 -10.33 -0.63
C ASN A 94 11.63 -10.39 -1.75
N VAL A 95 12.08 -9.24 -2.24
CA VAL A 95 13.10 -9.15 -3.29
C VAL A 95 14.53 -9.25 -2.74
N SER A 96 14.83 -8.50 -1.69
CA SER A 96 16.21 -8.22 -1.24
C SER A 96 16.46 -8.49 0.25
N GLY A 97 15.47 -9.00 0.98
CA GLY A 97 15.55 -9.29 2.41
C GLY A 97 15.91 -8.05 3.23
N CYS A 98 16.75 -8.23 4.24
CA CYS A 98 17.22 -7.17 5.12
C CYS A 98 17.88 -6.00 4.36
N ALA A 99 18.57 -6.25 3.24
CA ALA A 99 19.16 -5.17 2.44
C ALA A 99 18.08 -4.24 1.84
N GLY A 100 16.92 -4.79 1.49
CA GLY A 100 15.76 -4.01 1.03
C GLY A 100 15.16 -3.17 2.16
N ILE A 101 15.00 -3.77 3.34
CA ILE A 101 14.50 -3.08 4.55
C ILE A 101 15.45 -1.94 4.94
N ASP A 102 16.76 -2.19 4.93
CA ASP A 102 17.79 -1.19 5.24
C ASP A 102 17.75 0.00 4.27
N PHE A 103 17.52 -0.27 2.98
CA PHE A 103 17.34 0.78 1.97
C PHE A 103 16.12 1.65 2.29
N MET A 104 14.97 1.05 2.64
CA MET A 104 13.75 1.79 2.96
C MET A 104 13.95 2.69 4.19
N LEU A 105 14.56 2.15 5.24
CA LEU A 105 14.90 2.87 6.46
C LEU A 105 15.87 4.04 6.21
N GLU A 106 16.86 3.85 5.35
CA GLU A 106 17.85 4.88 5.03
C GLU A 106 17.25 5.99 4.15
N ASP A 107 16.53 5.63 3.07
CA ASP A 107 15.93 6.62 2.17
C ASP A 107 14.86 7.47 2.88
N ALA A 108 14.09 6.86 3.77
CA ALA A 108 13.08 7.53 4.57
C ALA A 108 13.62 8.64 5.47
N LYS A 109 14.91 8.62 5.86
CA LYS A 109 15.54 9.71 6.63
C LYS A 109 15.57 11.03 5.87
N SER A 110 15.49 10.98 4.54
CA SER A 110 15.44 12.16 3.67
C SER A 110 14.01 12.57 3.30
N SER A 111 12.99 11.86 3.81
CA SER A 111 11.59 12.19 3.60
C SER A 111 11.20 13.45 4.38
N PRO A 112 10.36 14.34 3.80
CA PRO A 112 9.80 15.47 4.53
C PRO A 112 8.60 15.07 5.42
N ALA A 113 7.98 13.90 5.19
CA ALA A 113 6.98 13.30 6.06
C ALA A 113 7.64 12.29 7.01
N ASP A 114 7.08 12.10 8.20
CA ASP A 114 7.57 11.08 9.13
C ASP A 114 7.13 9.70 8.64
N ILE A 115 8.07 8.78 8.44
CA ILE A 115 7.78 7.41 8.02
C ILE A 115 8.23 6.46 9.13
N PHE A 116 7.26 5.72 9.67
CA PHE A 116 7.51 4.60 10.56
C PHE A 116 7.31 3.29 9.82
N PHE A 117 8.01 2.25 10.29
CA PHE A 117 8.02 0.95 9.65
C PHE A 117 7.50 -0.14 10.56
N MET A 118 6.72 -1.02 9.96
CA MET A 118 6.30 -2.31 10.49
C MET A 118 7.16 -3.36 9.78
N ILE A 119 7.93 -4.17 10.52
CA ILE A 119 8.91 -5.08 9.90
C ILE A 119 8.19 -6.25 9.21
N PRO A 120 8.54 -6.57 7.94
CA PRO A 120 7.87 -7.61 7.17
C PRO A 120 7.80 -8.96 7.90
N SER A 121 6.59 -9.49 8.04
CA SER A 121 6.33 -10.68 8.85
C SER A 121 6.40 -11.99 8.03
N CYS A 122 6.01 -11.93 6.75
CA CYS A 122 5.83 -13.10 5.88
C CYS A 122 6.66 -12.96 4.61
N VAL A 123 7.97 -13.21 4.73
CA VAL A 123 8.90 -13.27 3.60
C VAL A 123 9.58 -14.64 3.56
N PRO A 124 9.20 -15.53 2.61
CA PRO A 124 8.11 -15.38 1.64
C PRO A 124 6.71 -15.43 2.28
N ALA A 125 5.69 -14.96 1.54
CA ALA A 125 4.29 -15.01 1.94
C ALA A 125 3.82 -16.45 2.25
N THR A 126 4.23 -17.40 1.41
CA THR A 126 3.99 -18.83 1.59
C THR A 126 5.28 -19.64 1.50
N PRO A 127 5.38 -20.81 2.16
CA PRO A 127 6.56 -21.67 2.06
C PRO A 127 6.87 -22.17 0.64
N LEU A 128 5.87 -22.18 -0.25
CA LEU A 128 6.03 -22.62 -1.64
C LEU A 128 6.54 -21.49 -2.54
N ASP A 129 6.35 -20.24 -2.15
CA ASP A 129 6.80 -19.11 -2.94
C ASP A 129 8.31 -18.96 -2.96
N LYS A 130 8.83 -18.76 -4.17
CA LYS A 130 10.24 -18.55 -4.42
C LYS A 130 10.48 -17.07 -4.73
N GLY A 131 10.59 -16.27 -3.69
CA GLY A 131 11.05 -14.89 -3.76
C GLY A 131 12.58 -14.77 -3.86
N GLY A 132 13.09 -13.55 -3.71
CA GLY A 132 14.51 -13.25 -3.68
C GLY A 132 15.16 -13.48 -2.30
N ALA A 133 14.37 -13.47 -1.23
CA ALA A 133 14.88 -13.62 0.13
C ALA A 133 13.95 -14.42 1.05
N VAL A 134 14.45 -14.67 2.26
CA VAL A 134 13.70 -15.15 3.43
C VAL A 134 14.07 -14.20 4.57
N VAL A 135 13.08 -13.74 5.34
CA VAL A 135 13.32 -12.95 6.56
C VAL A 135 12.95 -13.84 7.75
N SER A 136 13.94 -14.18 8.58
CA SER A 136 13.76 -15.02 9.77
C SER A 136 13.34 -14.21 11.00
N ALA A 137 12.95 -14.88 12.08
CA ALA A 137 12.70 -14.24 13.37
C ALA A 137 13.95 -13.54 13.94
N GLU A 138 15.16 -14.05 13.65
CA GLU A 138 16.41 -13.40 14.04
C GLU A 138 16.61 -12.09 13.26
N ASP A 139 16.33 -12.10 11.96
CA ASP A 139 16.37 -10.89 11.13
C ASP A 139 15.36 -9.85 11.64
N VAL A 140 14.11 -10.25 11.91
CA VAL A 140 13.08 -9.37 12.50
C VAL A 140 13.56 -8.77 13.83
N ALA A 141 14.15 -9.58 14.70
CA ALA A 141 14.65 -9.13 16.00
C ALA A 141 15.79 -8.10 15.89
N SER A 142 16.58 -8.13 14.82
CA SER A 142 17.67 -7.17 14.60
C SER A 142 17.19 -5.72 14.46
N TYR A 143 15.94 -5.51 14.04
CA TYR A 143 15.33 -4.19 13.85
C TYR A 143 14.61 -3.65 15.09
N LYS A 144 14.46 -4.44 16.15
CA LYS A 144 13.64 -4.10 17.34
C LYS A 144 14.00 -2.77 18.01
N HIS A 145 15.26 -2.36 17.90
CA HIS A 145 15.77 -1.14 18.54
C HIS A 145 16.00 0.01 17.55
N THR A 146 15.56 -0.12 16.31
CA THR A 146 15.61 0.95 15.32
C THR A 146 14.50 1.97 15.61
N PRO A 147 14.79 3.27 15.84
CA PRO A 147 13.80 4.23 16.30
C PRO A 147 12.56 4.42 15.41
N SER A 148 12.70 4.27 14.08
CA SER A 148 11.60 4.37 13.12
C SER A 148 10.82 3.06 12.97
N VAL A 149 11.22 1.98 13.63
CA VAL A 149 10.56 0.68 13.57
C VAL A 149 9.66 0.54 14.80
N ILE A 150 8.36 0.38 14.58
CA ILE A 150 7.36 0.44 15.66
C ILE A 150 6.55 -0.84 15.84
N GLY A 151 6.75 -1.84 14.99
CA GLY A 151 6.06 -3.12 15.12
C GLY A 151 6.41 -4.15 14.06
N LEU A 152 5.63 -5.22 14.03
CA LEU A 152 5.66 -6.27 13.03
C LEU A 152 4.56 -6.01 12.00
N GLY A 153 4.92 -6.04 10.72
CA GLY A 153 4.02 -5.90 9.58
C GLY A 153 2.98 -7.02 9.50
N GLU A 154 2.10 -6.90 8.53
CA GLU A 154 0.88 -7.67 8.47
C GLU A 154 1.11 -9.19 8.50
N MET A 155 0.54 -9.88 9.48
CA MET A 155 0.70 -11.33 9.63
C MET A 155 -0.29 -12.11 8.74
N MET A 156 0.02 -12.20 7.45
CA MET A 156 -0.77 -12.93 6.45
C MET A 156 -0.71 -14.46 6.59
N ASN A 157 0.31 -15.02 7.25
CA ASN A 157 0.42 -16.47 7.48
C ASN A 157 -0.51 -16.97 8.60
N VAL A 158 -1.82 -16.80 8.40
CA VAL A 158 -2.88 -17.29 9.29
C VAL A 158 -2.73 -18.78 9.60
N PRO A 159 -2.45 -19.70 8.65
CA PRO A 159 -2.26 -21.12 8.96
C PRO A 159 -1.12 -21.37 9.97
N GLY A 160 0.00 -20.64 9.85
CA GLY A 160 1.12 -20.71 10.78
C GLY A 160 0.73 -20.23 12.17
N VAL A 161 -0.02 -19.12 12.27
CA VAL A 161 -0.52 -18.59 13.55
C VAL A 161 -1.44 -19.62 14.24
N LEU A 162 -2.39 -20.18 13.48
CA LEU A 162 -3.36 -21.13 14.01
C LEU A 162 -2.70 -22.45 14.42
N SER A 163 -1.81 -23.00 13.59
CA SER A 163 -1.10 -24.25 13.90
C SER A 163 -0.05 -24.12 15.00
N GLY A 164 0.37 -22.88 15.31
CA GLY A 164 1.43 -22.62 16.29
C GLY A 164 2.81 -22.92 15.73
N ASP A 165 3.04 -22.55 14.47
CA ASP A 165 4.32 -22.70 13.80
C ASP A 165 5.44 -21.99 14.60
N PRO A 166 6.55 -22.68 14.95
CA PRO A 166 7.58 -22.10 15.81
C PRO A 166 8.23 -20.83 15.25
N GLU A 167 8.41 -20.73 13.93
CA GLU A 167 9.04 -19.57 13.29
C GLU A 167 8.09 -18.37 13.32
N VAL A 168 6.81 -18.59 13.01
CA VAL A 168 5.77 -17.55 13.12
C VAL A 168 5.63 -17.06 14.56
N LEU A 169 5.56 -17.98 15.53
CA LEU A 169 5.46 -17.61 16.95
C LEU A 169 6.71 -16.85 17.44
N ALA A 170 7.90 -17.17 16.92
CA ALA A 170 9.12 -16.45 17.24
C ALA A 170 9.09 -15.00 16.72
N LYS A 171 8.58 -14.77 15.50
CA LYS A 171 8.40 -13.40 14.96
C LYS A 171 7.39 -12.60 15.76
N LEU A 172 6.24 -13.19 16.09
CA LEU A 172 5.19 -12.55 16.89
C LEU A 172 5.68 -12.13 18.29
N ALA A 173 6.69 -12.83 18.84
CA ALA A 173 7.26 -12.49 20.14
C ALA A 173 8.24 -11.30 20.13
N VAL A 174 8.61 -10.77 18.95
CA VAL A 174 9.60 -9.69 18.84
C VAL A 174 9.00 -8.34 19.24
N PHE A 175 7.80 -8.02 18.77
CA PHE A 175 7.16 -6.71 18.92
C PHE A 175 5.83 -6.82 19.67
N ASP A 176 5.47 -5.76 20.39
CA ASP A 176 4.18 -5.66 21.08
C ASP A 176 3.06 -5.19 20.14
N HIS A 177 3.39 -4.45 19.09
CA HIS A 177 2.44 -4.05 18.04
C HIS A 177 2.65 -4.93 16.82
N ILE A 178 1.58 -5.59 16.39
CA ILE A 178 1.57 -6.56 15.30
C ILE A 178 0.36 -6.26 14.44
N ASP A 179 0.60 -5.94 13.18
CA ASP A 179 -0.47 -5.78 12.21
C ASP A 179 -1.00 -7.13 11.74
N GLY A 180 -2.30 -7.17 11.45
CA GLY A 180 -2.98 -8.37 10.97
C GLY A 180 -3.44 -8.27 9.53
N HIS A 181 -3.54 -9.43 8.90
CA HIS A 181 -4.09 -9.66 7.58
C HIS A 181 -4.87 -10.97 7.64
N ALA A 182 -6.19 -10.86 7.89
CA ALA A 182 -7.03 -12.02 8.16
C ALA A 182 -8.37 -11.94 7.41
N PRO A 183 -8.36 -11.94 6.06
CA PRO A 183 -9.58 -11.86 5.25
C PRO A 183 -10.50 -13.05 5.55
N GLY A 184 -11.75 -12.78 5.92
CA GLY A 184 -12.78 -13.80 6.15
C GLY A 184 -12.58 -14.69 7.37
N LEU A 185 -11.54 -14.45 8.18
CA LEU A 185 -11.29 -15.21 9.40
C LEU A 185 -12.33 -14.84 10.48
N SER A 186 -13.05 -15.83 11.02
CA SER A 186 -14.14 -15.62 11.98
C SER A 186 -14.15 -16.67 13.10
N GLY A 187 -14.97 -16.45 14.13
CA GLY A 187 -15.26 -17.41 15.19
C GLY A 187 -14.02 -17.85 15.98
N GLU A 188 -13.91 -19.15 16.26
CA GLU A 188 -12.80 -19.69 17.06
C GLU A 188 -11.43 -19.46 16.42
N ALA A 189 -11.35 -19.51 15.08
CA ALA A 189 -10.10 -19.28 14.37
C ALA A 189 -9.65 -17.82 14.54
N LEU A 190 -10.56 -16.85 14.41
CA LEU A 190 -10.26 -15.43 14.68
C LEU A 190 -9.86 -15.22 16.14
N CYS A 191 -10.57 -15.81 17.11
CA CYS A 191 -10.18 -15.74 18.52
C CYS A 191 -8.75 -16.24 18.75
N ARG A 192 -8.35 -17.34 18.10
CA ARG A 192 -6.98 -17.86 18.20
C ARG A 192 -5.95 -16.90 17.60
N TYR A 193 -6.25 -16.30 16.45
CA TYR A 193 -5.39 -15.31 15.81
C TYR A 193 -5.18 -14.09 16.69
N VAL A 194 -6.27 -13.48 17.19
CA VAL A 194 -6.23 -12.32 18.11
C VAL A 194 -5.54 -12.68 19.43
N SER A 195 -5.69 -13.91 19.94
CA SER A 195 -5.01 -14.36 21.16
C SER A 195 -3.47 -14.34 21.07
N ARG A 196 -2.92 -14.19 19.86
CA ARG A 196 -1.48 -14.00 19.61
C ARG A 196 -1.04 -12.54 19.60
N HIS A 197 -1.87 -11.63 20.12
CA HIS A 197 -1.61 -10.20 20.22
C HIS A 197 -1.54 -9.46 18.89
N ILE A 198 -2.13 -10.03 17.83
CA ILE A 198 -2.31 -9.34 16.56
C ILE A 198 -3.44 -8.31 16.74
N LYS A 199 -3.15 -7.04 16.46
CA LYS A 199 -3.93 -5.90 16.94
C LYS A 199 -4.82 -5.25 15.90
N THR A 200 -4.46 -5.31 14.64
CA THR A 200 -5.11 -4.55 13.57
C THR A 200 -5.54 -5.51 12.46
N ASP A 201 -6.44 -5.05 11.60
CA ASP A 201 -6.78 -5.73 10.36
C ASP A 201 -7.32 -4.70 9.35
N HIS A 202 -6.85 -4.77 8.10
CA HIS A 202 -7.30 -3.94 6.99
C HIS A 202 -8.07 -4.74 5.93
N GLU A 203 -8.27 -6.04 6.14
CA GLU A 203 -8.86 -6.97 5.17
C GLU A 203 -10.37 -7.19 5.34
N CYS A 204 -11.01 -6.41 6.21
CA CYS A 204 -12.47 -6.47 6.39
C CYS A 204 -13.20 -6.06 5.10
N THR A 205 -13.97 -6.98 4.52
CA THR A 205 -14.76 -6.71 3.31
C THR A 205 -16.24 -6.44 3.59
N SER A 206 -16.68 -6.71 4.82
CA SER A 206 -18.07 -6.52 5.24
C SER A 206 -18.18 -5.88 6.64
N ALA A 207 -19.31 -5.23 6.89
CA ALA A 207 -19.58 -4.64 8.20
C ALA A 207 -19.67 -5.67 9.32
N ASP A 208 -20.10 -6.90 9.03
CA ASP A 208 -20.20 -7.96 10.04
C ASP A 208 -18.83 -8.47 10.46
N GLU A 209 -17.93 -8.67 9.51
CA GLU A 209 -16.52 -8.98 9.77
C GLU A 209 -15.85 -7.87 10.60
N GLY A 210 -16.01 -6.61 10.18
CA GLY A 210 -15.48 -5.46 10.92
C GLY A 210 -16.01 -5.37 12.36
N ARG A 211 -17.31 -5.63 12.58
CA ARG A 211 -17.90 -5.66 13.93
C ARG A 211 -17.35 -6.79 14.78
N GLU A 212 -17.16 -7.98 14.21
CA GLU A 212 -16.59 -9.11 14.93
C GLU A 212 -15.16 -8.80 15.40
N LYS A 213 -14.29 -8.30 14.50
CA LYS A 213 -12.90 -7.93 14.83
C LYS A 213 -12.84 -6.80 15.86
N LEU A 214 -13.69 -5.78 15.75
CA LEU A 214 -13.81 -4.72 16.77
C LEU A 214 -14.24 -5.30 18.14
N SER A 215 -15.18 -6.24 18.16
CA SER A 215 -15.68 -6.85 19.41
C SER A 215 -14.63 -7.69 20.14
N LEU A 216 -13.65 -8.21 19.40
CA LEU A 216 -12.50 -8.93 19.94
C LEU A 216 -11.34 -8.00 20.32
N GLY A 217 -11.51 -6.69 20.15
CA GLY A 217 -10.56 -5.67 20.61
C GLY A 217 -9.52 -5.25 19.57
N MET A 218 -9.67 -5.67 18.31
CA MET A 218 -8.81 -5.21 17.23
C MET A 218 -9.12 -3.76 16.84
N TYR A 219 -8.15 -3.08 16.24
CA TYR A 219 -8.41 -1.94 15.37
C TYR A 219 -8.81 -2.44 13.98
N VAL A 220 -9.75 -1.74 13.34
CA VAL A 220 -10.13 -2.00 11.95
C VAL A 220 -9.67 -0.83 11.09
N PHE A 221 -8.84 -1.11 10.10
CA PHE A 221 -8.39 -0.13 9.13
C PHE A 221 -9.34 -0.17 7.92
N LEU A 222 -9.92 0.99 7.61
CA LEU A 222 -10.81 1.16 6.47
C LEU A 222 -9.95 1.55 5.27
N ARG A 223 -9.69 0.57 4.40
CA ARG A 223 -8.86 0.70 3.20
C ARG A 223 -9.58 1.40 2.06
N GLU A 224 -8.89 2.29 1.37
CA GLU A 224 -9.31 2.87 0.08
C GLU A 224 -8.10 3.04 -0.85
N GLY A 225 -7.63 1.90 -1.36
CA GLY A 225 -6.52 1.80 -2.30
C GLY A 225 -6.97 1.63 -3.76
N ASP A 226 -6.01 1.38 -4.62
CA ASP A 226 -6.25 1.06 -6.04
C ASP A 226 -6.58 -0.43 -6.23
N ALA A 227 -6.03 -1.29 -5.38
CA ALA A 227 -6.27 -2.74 -5.37
C ALA A 227 -7.62 -3.12 -4.72
N ALA A 228 -7.96 -2.46 -3.61
CA ALA A 228 -9.15 -2.78 -2.81
C ALA A 228 -9.74 -1.53 -2.13
N LYS A 229 -11.08 -1.50 -2.06
CA LYS A 229 -11.87 -0.35 -1.59
C LYS A 229 -12.97 -0.79 -0.64
N ASN A 230 -12.79 -0.53 0.65
CA ASN A 230 -13.61 -1.09 1.72
C ASN A 230 -14.32 -0.02 2.57
N ILE A 231 -14.03 1.28 2.39
CA ILE A 231 -14.69 2.35 3.16
C ILE A 231 -16.21 2.28 3.02
N ALA A 232 -16.73 2.08 1.81
CA ALA A 232 -18.18 2.03 1.59
C ALA A 232 -18.85 0.87 2.36
N ALA A 233 -18.23 -0.31 2.37
CA ALA A 233 -18.75 -1.48 3.07
C ALA A 233 -18.65 -1.34 4.60
N LEU A 234 -17.61 -0.66 5.09
CA LEU A 234 -17.30 -0.56 6.51
C LEU A 234 -17.84 0.69 7.19
N SER A 235 -18.26 1.73 6.45
CA SER A 235 -18.68 3.02 7.01
C SER A 235 -19.75 2.88 8.11
N SER A 236 -20.63 1.89 8.01
CA SER A 236 -21.70 1.64 9.00
C SER A 236 -21.22 1.13 10.36
N ILE A 237 -19.96 0.71 10.51
CA ILE A 237 -19.39 0.28 11.80
C ILE A 237 -18.86 1.45 12.62
N VAL A 238 -18.63 2.61 11.99
CA VAL A 238 -18.05 3.80 12.62
C VAL A 238 -19.13 4.66 13.26
N ASN A 239 -18.98 4.92 14.56
CA ASN A 239 -19.85 5.79 15.35
C ASN A 239 -19.06 6.45 16.50
N ASP A 240 -19.74 7.21 17.35
CA ASP A 240 -19.12 7.97 18.45
C ASP A 240 -18.32 7.07 19.44
N ILE A 241 -18.61 5.77 19.51
CA ILE A 241 -17.90 4.79 20.35
C ILE A 241 -16.77 4.12 19.58
N THR A 242 -17.06 3.61 18.38
CA THR A 242 -16.12 2.77 17.62
C THR A 242 -15.07 3.56 16.84
N ALA A 243 -15.27 4.86 16.60
CA ALA A 243 -14.31 5.70 15.86
C ALA A 243 -12.89 5.66 16.46
N ALA A 244 -12.76 5.49 17.77
CA ALA A 244 -11.46 5.36 18.45
C ALA A 244 -10.72 4.03 18.15
N ARG A 245 -11.35 3.08 17.47
CA ARG A 245 -10.79 1.78 17.06
C ARG A 245 -10.80 1.61 15.54
N CYS A 246 -11.06 2.67 14.80
CA CYS A 246 -11.00 2.68 13.35
C CYS A 246 -9.92 3.65 12.88
N CYS A 247 -9.26 3.32 11.78
CA CYS A 247 -8.28 4.18 11.11
C CYS A 247 -8.51 4.12 9.60
N PHE A 248 -8.01 5.09 8.85
CA PHE A 248 -7.90 4.97 7.39
C PHE A 248 -6.52 4.45 7.00
N CYS A 249 -6.48 3.67 5.94
CA CYS A 249 -5.24 3.26 5.29
C CYS A 249 -5.42 3.30 3.77
N THR A 250 -4.32 3.51 3.04
CA THR A 250 -4.35 3.44 1.57
C THR A 250 -3.92 2.09 1.03
N ASP A 251 -3.11 1.34 1.77
CA ASP A 251 -2.58 0.04 1.36
C ASP A 251 -1.79 0.15 0.05
N ASP A 252 -2.32 -0.35 -1.08
CA ASP A 252 -1.70 -0.22 -2.39
C ASP A 252 -2.26 0.94 -3.21
N ARG A 253 -1.43 1.94 -3.54
CA ARG A 253 -1.78 3.00 -4.49
C ARG A 253 -0.63 3.39 -5.39
N HIS A 254 -0.91 3.52 -6.68
CA HIS A 254 0.06 4.02 -7.65
C HIS A 254 0.24 5.54 -7.57
N THR A 255 1.38 6.04 -8.09
CA THR A 255 1.68 7.48 -8.15
C THR A 255 0.59 8.29 -8.85
N ASP A 256 0.07 7.84 -9.99
CA ASP A 256 -0.94 8.58 -10.76
C ASP A 256 -2.26 8.73 -9.98
N SER A 257 -2.69 7.69 -9.27
CA SER A 257 -3.84 7.77 -8.35
C SER A 257 -3.57 8.67 -7.15
N LEU A 258 -2.38 8.61 -6.55
CA LEU A 258 -2.01 9.51 -5.44
C LEU A 258 -2.01 10.98 -5.86
N VAL A 259 -1.60 11.29 -7.09
CA VAL A 259 -1.62 12.65 -7.63
C VAL A 259 -3.04 13.11 -8.00
N ARG A 260 -3.81 12.23 -8.65
CA ARG A 260 -5.15 12.55 -9.17
C ARG A 260 -6.21 12.59 -8.06
N ASP A 261 -6.23 11.54 -7.24
CA ASP A 261 -7.32 11.26 -6.31
C ASP A 261 -6.98 11.61 -4.87
N GLY A 262 -5.69 11.58 -4.48
CA GLY A 262 -5.20 11.84 -3.12
C GLY A 262 -4.75 10.58 -2.37
N SER A 263 -4.54 10.69 -1.07
CA SER A 263 -4.20 9.60 -0.13
C SER A 263 -5.28 9.52 0.97
N ILE A 264 -4.97 9.82 2.24
CA ILE A 264 -5.96 9.81 3.33
C ILE A 264 -6.99 10.93 3.20
N ASP A 265 -6.65 12.05 2.54
CA ASP A 265 -7.62 13.08 2.17
C ASP A 265 -8.70 12.52 1.22
N HIS A 266 -8.35 11.58 0.34
CA HIS A 266 -9.29 10.84 -0.48
C HIS A 266 -10.20 9.97 0.38
N CYS A 267 -9.62 9.22 1.32
CA CYS A 267 -10.38 8.37 2.25
C CYS A 267 -11.45 9.18 3.00
N ILE A 268 -11.10 10.39 3.47
CA ILE A 268 -12.04 11.31 4.13
C ILE A 268 -13.18 11.70 3.17
N ARG A 269 -12.88 12.09 1.93
CA ARG A 269 -13.91 12.43 0.94
C ARG A 269 -14.84 11.25 0.64
N VAL A 270 -14.29 10.05 0.45
CA VAL A 270 -15.09 8.83 0.19
C VAL A 270 -15.97 8.51 1.38
N ALA A 271 -15.42 8.50 2.60
CA ALA A 271 -16.17 8.20 3.82
C ALA A 271 -17.34 9.18 4.03
N VAL A 272 -17.11 10.48 3.85
CA VAL A 272 -18.17 11.50 3.94
C VAL A 272 -19.23 11.29 2.85
N SER A 273 -18.83 10.94 1.63
CA SER A 273 -19.78 10.61 0.56
C SER A 273 -20.63 9.37 0.86
N CYS A 274 -20.11 8.44 1.68
CA CYS A 274 -20.81 7.27 2.19
C CYS A 274 -21.69 7.56 3.42
N GLY A 275 -21.79 8.83 3.85
CA GLY A 275 -22.63 9.24 4.97
C GLY A 275 -21.93 9.25 6.34
N MET A 276 -20.61 9.03 6.39
CA MET A 276 -19.85 9.20 7.63
C MET A 276 -19.80 10.69 8.02
N LYS A 277 -19.95 11.00 9.31
CA LYS A 277 -19.73 12.36 9.81
C LYS A 277 -18.29 12.78 9.55
N LEU A 278 -18.07 14.02 9.10
CA LEU A 278 -16.72 14.53 8.86
C LEU A 278 -15.86 14.45 10.13
N GLU A 279 -16.44 14.70 11.30
CA GLU A 279 -15.74 14.66 12.58
C GLU A 279 -15.22 13.25 12.91
N HIS A 280 -15.95 12.20 12.53
CA HIS A 280 -15.46 10.82 12.64
C HIS A 280 -14.32 10.59 11.66
N ALA A 281 -14.48 10.96 10.39
CA ALA A 281 -13.45 10.79 9.38
C ALA A 281 -12.13 11.49 9.77
N LEU A 282 -12.21 12.72 10.29
CA LEU A 282 -11.04 13.46 10.78
C LEU A 282 -10.38 12.76 11.97
N ARG A 283 -11.17 12.20 12.90
CA ARG A 283 -10.64 11.44 14.04
C ARG A 283 -9.92 10.16 13.58
N LEU A 284 -10.50 9.42 12.63
CA LEU A 284 -9.91 8.22 12.03
C LEU A 284 -8.57 8.55 11.35
N ALA A 285 -8.52 9.67 10.63
CA ALA A 285 -7.34 10.13 9.89
C ALA A 285 -6.24 10.76 10.77
N THR A 286 -6.47 10.95 12.07
CA THR A 286 -5.54 11.67 12.97
C THR A 286 -5.36 10.95 14.30
N LEU A 287 -6.16 11.28 15.32
CA LEU A 287 -5.96 10.82 16.69
C LEU A 287 -6.11 9.30 16.84
N SER A 288 -7.03 8.66 16.12
CA SER A 288 -7.21 7.20 16.26
C SER A 288 -6.07 6.43 15.61
N ALA A 289 -5.53 6.91 14.49
CA ALA A 289 -4.31 6.38 13.90
C ALA A 289 -3.09 6.59 14.83
N ALA A 290 -2.93 7.78 15.41
CA ALA A 290 -1.86 8.05 16.37
C ALA A 290 -1.95 7.14 17.62
N ASP A 291 -3.15 6.98 18.19
CA ASP A 291 -3.40 6.14 19.36
C ASP A 291 -3.20 4.65 19.07
N CYS A 292 -3.51 4.18 17.85
CA CYS A 292 -3.25 2.81 17.41
C CYS A 292 -1.78 2.43 17.63
N PHE A 293 -0.88 3.31 17.18
CA PHE A 293 0.57 3.08 17.21
C PHE A 293 1.26 3.69 18.44
N GLY A 294 0.52 4.28 19.38
CA GLY A 294 1.10 4.89 20.59
C GLY A 294 1.89 6.18 20.34
N LEU A 295 1.64 6.85 19.22
CA LEU A 295 2.30 8.10 18.81
C LEU A 295 1.69 9.30 19.56
N ALA A 296 2.04 9.43 20.84
CA ALA A 296 1.48 10.47 21.73
C ALA A 296 1.89 11.91 21.36
N ASP A 297 2.85 12.07 20.46
CA ASP A 297 3.41 13.34 20.00
C ASP A 297 2.63 13.98 18.84
N ARG A 298 1.64 13.31 18.24
CA ARG A 298 0.92 13.78 17.03
C ARG A 298 -0.58 13.47 17.04
N GLY A 299 -1.30 13.75 15.95
CA GLY A 299 -2.74 13.49 15.83
C GLY A 299 -3.66 14.51 16.52
N MET A 300 -3.09 15.58 17.08
CA MET A 300 -3.84 16.68 17.71
C MET A 300 -2.97 17.95 17.79
N ILE A 301 -3.58 19.12 17.61
CA ILE A 301 -2.93 20.42 17.86
C ILE A 301 -3.10 20.77 19.34
N ALA A 302 -2.13 20.34 20.15
CA ALA A 302 -2.15 20.52 21.60
C ALA A 302 -0.73 20.67 22.16
N PRO A 303 -0.56 21.32 23.33
CA PRO A 303 0.75 21.56 23.91
C PRO A 303 1.61 20.30 24.04
N GLY A 304 2.88 20.39 23.62
CA GLY A 304 3.85 19.30 23.64
C GLY A 304 3.79 18.35 22.45
N ARG A 305 2.81 18.50 21.55
CA ARG A 305 2.72 17.73 20.30
C ARG A 305 3.39 18.46 19.15
N ILE A 306 3.83 17.69 18.15
CA ILE A 306 4.38 18.19 16.90
C ILE A 306 3.34 19.06 16.20
N ALA A 307 3.77 20.22 15.71
CA ALA A 307 2.94 21.16 14.98
C ALA A 307 2.74 20.75 13.52
N ASP A 308 2.19 19.55 13.32
CA ASP A 308 1.78 19.04 12.02
C ASP A 308 0.30 19.32 11.79
N PHE A 309 -0.05 20.12 10.78
CA PHE A 309 -1.44 20.48 10.50
C PHE A 309 -1.69 20.80 9.03
N CYS A 310 -2.95 20.66 8.64
CA CYS A 310 -3.46 21.08 7.34
C CYS A 310 -4.39 22.29 7.51
N ILE A 311 -4.26 23.25 6.61
CA ILE A 311 -5.25 24.30 6.38
C ILE A 311 -6.18 23.79 5.27
N LEU A 312 -7.49 23.80 5.51
CA LEU A 312 -8.47 23.36 4.53
C LEU A 312 -8.97 24.52 3.69
N ALA A 313 -9.31 24.25 2.44
CA ALA A 313 -10.01 25.20 1.57
C ALA A 313 -11.40 25.53 2.14
N ASP A 314 -11.93 26.70 1.78
CA ASP A 314 -13.31 27.05 2.09
C ASP A 314 -14.29 26.22 1.26
N GLY A 315 -15.37 25.76 1.90
CA GLY A 315 -16.45 25.03 1.23
C GLY A 315 -16.91 23.78 1.95
N PRO A 316 -17.94 23.10 1.43
CA PRO A 316 -18.48 21.89 2.04
C PRO A 316 -17.58 20.66 1.85
N GLU A 317 -16.75 20.65 0.81
CA GLU A 317 -15.86 19.53 0.50
C GLU A 317 -14.57 19.58 1.33
N PHE A 318 -14.02 18.39 1.62
CA PHE A 318 -12.72 18.26 2.26
C PHE A 318 -11.61 18.40 1.21
N ALA A 319 -10.90 19.53 1.24
CA ALA A 319 -9.77 19.80 0.39
C ALA A 319 -8.67 20.48 1.20
N VAL A 320 -7.45 19.93 1.10
CA VAL A 320 -6.25 20.50 1.72
C VAL A 320 -5.75 21.66 0.86
N LEU A 321 -5.62 22.84 1.48
CA LEU A 321 -5.11 24.05 0.83
C LEU A 321 -3.61 24.24 1.08
N ASP A 322 -3.17 24.02 2.31
CA ASP A 322 -1.77 24.15 2.72
C ASP A 322 -1.46 23.17 3.84
N VAL A 323 -0.19 22.78 3.95
CA VAL A 323 0.28 21.76 4.89
C VAL A 323 1.48 22.31 5.63
N TYR A 324 1.50 22.11 6.94
CA TYR A 324 2.59 22.51 7.82
C TYR A 324 3.16 21.25 8.48
N LYS A 325 4.48 21.07 8.36
CA LYS A 325 5.25 20.04 9.09
C LYS A 325 6.12 20.76 10.10
N ASN A 326 6.04 20.36 11.37
CA ASN A 326 6.79 20.99 12.47
C ASN A 326 6.58 22.53 12.50
N GLY A 327 5.37 23.01 12.17
CA GLY A 327 5.01 24.43 12.10
C GLY A 327 5.63 25.21 10.94
N ILE A 328 6.24 24.53 9.96
CA ILE A 328 6.83 25.13 8.77
C ILE A 328 5.98 24.76 7.55
N PRO A 329 5.64 25.71 6.65
CA PRO A 329 4.92 25.40 5.43
C PRO A 329 5.67 24.35 4.60
N ALA A 330 5.00 23.28 4.20
CA ALA A 330 5.57 22.17 3.43
C ALA A 330 6.22 22.65 2.13
N SER A 331 5.65 23.68 1.50
CA SER A 331 6.20 24.34 0.30
C SER A 331 7.57 25.00 0.49
N SER A 332 7.99 25.24 1.74
CA SER A 332 9.28 25.84 2.09
C SER A 332 10.31 24.82 2.59
N ILE A 333 9.93 23.55 2.70
CA ILE A 333 10.83 22.48 3.15
C ILE A 333 11.72 22.10 1.98
N GLU A 334 13.02 22.35 2.12
CA GLU A 334 14.01 21.81 1.20
C GLU A 334 14.13 20.31 1.41
N ILE A 335 14.03 19.57 0.32
CA ILE A 335 14.10 18.11 0.36
C ILE A 335 15.54 17.73 0.02
N PRO A 336 16.31 17.22 1.00
CA PRO A 336 17.70 16.86 0.79
C PRO A 336 17.83 15.92 -0.40
N GLY A 337 18.93 15.98 -1.16
CA GLY A 337 19.24 14.91 -2.11
C GLY A 337 19.42 13.59 -1.35
N SER A 338 18.95 12.47 -1.91
CA SER A 338 19.20 11.17 -1.29
C SER A 338 20.62 10.69 -1.60
N SER A 339 21.30 10.19 -0.57
CA SER A 339 22.54 9.41 -0.73
C SER A 339 22.29 7.90 -0.68
N SER A 340 21.03 7.48 -0.50
CA SER A 340 20.67 6.07 -0.49
C SER A 340 20.92 5.47 -1.87
N VAL A 341 21.43 4.24 -1.91
CA VAL A 341 21.64 3.51 -3.15
C VAL A 341 20.58 2.43 -3.21
N CYS A 342 19.74 2.49 -4.24
CA CYS A 342 18.74 1.48 -4.48
C CYS A 342 19.35 0.08 -4.50
N THR A 343 18.71 -0.86 -3.81
CA THR A 343 19.04 -2.28 -3.95
C THR A 343 18.73 -2.71 -5.37
N SER A 344 19.74 -3.22 -6.07
CA SER A 344 19.60 -3.69 -7.46
C SER A 344 20.04 -5.16 -7.54
N PRO A 345 19.27 -6.10 -6.97
CA PRO A 345 19.58 -7.51 -7.10
C PRO A 345 19.60 -7.93 -8.58
N PRO A 346 20.43 -8.91 -8.97
CA PRO A 346 20.50 -9.34 -10.36
C PRO A 346 19.16 -9.85 -10.89
N PHE A 347 18.74 -9.33 -12.05
CA PHE A 347 17.63 -9.87 -12.83
C PHE A 347 18.07 -11.12 -13.61
N SER A 348 18.22 -12.22 -12.90
CA SER A 348 18.58 -13.54 -13.44
C SER A 348 17.37 -14.22 -14.11
N CYS A 349 16.80 -13.55 -15.11
CA CYS A 349 15.64 -14.04 -15.87
C CYS A 349 16.07 -14.72 -17.18
N ARG A 350 15.55 -15.93 -17.42
CA ARG A 350 15.58 -16.57 -18.75
C ARG A 350 14.28 -16.27 -19.48
N VAL A 351 14.38 -15.47 -20.54
CA VAL A 351 13.23 -15.13 -21.38
C VAL A 351 12.79 -16.39 -22.15
N PRO A 352 11.50 -16.79 -22.08
CA PRO A 352 10.99 -17.96 -22.80
C PRO A 352 11.04 -17.79 -24.33
N THR A 353 11.17 -18.90 -25.06
CA THR A 353 10.94 -18.93 -26.51
C THR A 353 9.46 -19.07 -26.85
N LYS A 354 9.09 -18.91 -28.12
CA LYS A 354 7.70 -19.06 -28.56
C LYS A 354 7.18 -20.49 -28.35
N GLU A 355 8.00 -21.48 -28.68
CA GLU A 355 7.67 -22.90 -28.56
C GLU A 355 7.43 -23.30 -27.09
N GLU A 356 8.17 -22.67 -26.20
CA GLU A 356 8.10 -22.83 -24.75
C GLU A 356 6.81 -22.25 -24.14
N LEU A 357 6.18 -21.27 -24.79
CA LEU A 357 4.90 -20.70 -24.36
C LEU A 357 3.68 -21.46 -24.89
N ALA A 358 3.86 -22.56 -25.62
CA ALA A 358 2.75 -23.32 -26.19
C ALA A 358 1.82 -23.90 -25.09
N LEU A 359 0.52 -23.71 -25.27
CA LEU A 359 -0.50 -24.29 -24.38
C LEU A 359 -0.87 -25.70 -24.84
N PRO A 360 -1.20 -26.63 -23.91
CA PRO A 360 -1.66 -27.96 -24.28
C PRO A 360 -3.06 -27.91 -24.93
N GLU A 361 -3.36 -28.92 -25.75
CA GLU A 361 -4.71 -29.09 -26.31
C GLU A 361 -5.73 -29.56 -25.25
N GLY A 362 -6.99 -29.22 -25.46
CA GLY A 362 -8.14 -29.63 -24.63
C GLY A 362 -8.72 -28.50 -23.78
N LYS A 363 -9.58 -28.86 -22.83
CA LYS A 363 -10.22 -27.93 -21.88
C LYS A 363 -9.21 -27.47 -20.82
N LEU A 364 -9.00 -26.17 -20.71
CA LEU A 364 -8.01 -25.56 -19.81
C LEU A 364 -8.67 -24.76 -18.68
N ARG A 365 -8.04 -24.75 -17.52
CA ARG A 365 -8.35 -23.86 -16.39
C ARG A 365 -7.94 -22.43 -16.75
N VAL A 366 -8.77 -21.48 -16.36
CA VAL A 366 -8.60 -20.06 -16.65
C VAL A 366 -8.75 -19.27 -15.35
N ILE A 367 -7.83 -18.35 -15.10
CA ILE A 367 -7.95 -17.39 -14.00
C ILE A 367 -8.97 -16.31 -14.42
N GLY A 368 -10.07 -16.15 -13.70
CA GLY A 368 -11.06 -15.09 -13.96
C GLY A 368 -10.80 -13.87 -13.10
N LEU A 369 -10.56 -12.70 -13.72
CA LEU A 369 -10.46 -11.45 -12.97
C LEU A 369 -11.85 -10.99 -12.52
N VAL A 370 -11.95 -10.59 -11.25
CA VAL A 370 -13.13 -9.90 -10.72
C VAL A 370 -12.86 -8.40 -10.72
N PRO A 371 -13.66 -7.57 -11.42
CA PRO A 371 -13.42 -6.13 -11.48
C PRO A 371 -13.44 -5.46 -10.10
N GLY A 372 -12.33 -4.82 -9.71
CA GLY A 372 -12.22 -4.06 -8.46
C GLY A 372 -11.96 -4.90 -7.22
N GLU A 373 -11.59 -6.18 -7.39
CA GLU A 373 -11.25 -7.07 -6.29
C GLU A 373 -9.93 -7.81 -6.57
N ILE A 374 -9.18 -8.13 -5.51
CA ILE A 374 -7.93 -8.90 -5.57
C ILE A 374 -8.16 -10.41 -5.69
N ILE A 375 -9.39 -10.87 -5.44
CA ILE A 375 -9.79 -12.28 -5.61
C ILE A 375 -9.97 -12.64 -7.09
N THR A 376 -9.86 -13.92 -7.41
CA THR A 376 -10.09 -14.45 -8.76
C THR A 376 -11.15 -15.54 -8.77
N GLU A 377 -11.77 -15.76 -9.93
CA GLU A 377 -12.63 -16.92 -10.19
C GLU A 377 -11.84 -18.07 -10.82
N ALA A 378 -12.31 -19.30 -10.61
CA ALA A 378 -11.82 -20.48 -11.31
C ALA A 378 -12.73 -20.80 -12.51
N LEU A 379 -12.31 -20.41 -13.71
CA LEU A 379 -13.08 -20.55 -14.95
C LEU A 379 -12.52 -21.68 -15.85
N ASP A 380 -13.24 -21.95 -16.94
CA ASP A 380 -12.79 -22.87 -17.99
C ASP A 380 -12.76 -22.22 -19.38
N SER A 381 -11.84 -22.68 -20.23
CA SER A 381 -11.53 -22.10 -21.54
C SER A 381 -12.61 -22.29 -22.60
N GLU A 382 -13.61 -23.14 -22.37
CA GLU A 382 -14.73 -23.34 -23.32
C GLU A 382 -15.85 -22.32 -23.07
N THR A 383 -16.03 -21.88 -21.83
CA THR A 383 -17.08 -20.92 -21.44
C THR A 383 -16.56 -19.50 -21.26
N ALA A 384 -15.28 -19.33 -20.93
CA ALA A 384 -14.71 -18.02 -20.66
C ALA A 384 -14.54 -17.21 -21.96
N ALA A 385 -14.93 -15.93 -21.89
CA ALA A 385 -14.64 -14.95 -22.93
C ALA A 385 -13.33 -14.20 -22.60
N ASP A 386 -12.87 -13.36 -23.52
CA ASP A 386 -11.75 -12.43 -23.26
C ASP A 386 -10.47 -13.13 -22.75
N LEU A 387 -10.11 -14.22 -23.41
CA LEU A 387 -8.96 -15.03 -23.03
C LEU A 387 -7.66 -14.40 -23.52
N CYS A 388 -6.72 -14.20 -22.61
CA CYS A 388 -5.34 -13.91 -22.94
C CYS A 388 -4.39 -14.88 -22.22
N LYS A 389 -3.17 -14.99 -22.75
CA LYS A 389 -2.13 -15.81 -22.13
C LYS A 389 -1.47 -15.03 -21.01
N VAL A 390 -1.23 -15.69 -19.88
CA VAL A 390 -0.45 -15.15 -18.76
C VAL A 390 0.81 -15.99 -18.55
N VAL A 391 1.91 -15.34 -18.24
CA VAL A 391 3.22 -15.97 -18.02
C VAL A 391 3.84 -15.39 -16.76
N SER A 392 4.28 -16.24 -15.84
CA SER A 392 5.09 -15.84 -14.68
C SER A 392 6.49 -16.43 -14.83
N VAL A 393 7.53 -15.60 -14.78
CA VAL A 393 8.92 -15.95 -15.07
C VAL A 393 9.78 -15.70 -13.85
N ASP A 394 10.51 -16.73 -13.41
CA ASP A 394 11.48 -16.59 -12.33
C ASP A 394 12.55 -15.57 -12.70
N ARG A 395 12.67 -14.52 -11.89
CA ARG A 395 13.69 -13.47 -12.09
C ARG A 395 14.93 -13.64 -11.21
N TYR A 396 14.93 -14.60 -10.28
CA TYR A 396 15.98 -14.72 -9.27
C TYR A 396 17.02 -15.77 -9.60
N ARG A 397 16.61 -16.90 -10.18
CA ARG A 397 17.46 -18.11 -10.31
C ARG A 397 17.49 -18.69 -11.73
N SER A 398 16.75 -18.10 -12.68
CA SER A 398 16.56 -18.62 -14.04
C SER A 398 15.96 -20.05 -14.06
N GLU A 399 15.18 -20.42 -13.04
CA GLU A 399 14.66 -21.79 -12.86
C GLU A 399 13.53 -22.15 -13.84
N GLY A 400 12.78 -21.16 -14.36
CA GLY A 400 11.74 -21.42 -15.35
C GLY A 400 10.64 -20.37 -15.37
N PHE A 401 9.51 -20.76 -15.94
CA PHE A 401 8.31 -19.95 -16.05
C PHE A 401 7.07 -20.84 -16.04
N GLY A 402 5.95 -20.30 -15.56
CA GLY A 402 4.62 -20.89 -15.68
C GLY A 402 3.84 -20.20 -16.79
N VAL A 403 3.00 -20.97 -17.49
CA VAL A 403 2.11 -20.46 -18.55
C VAL A 403 0.68 -20.81 -18.17
N GLY A 404 -0.22 -19.85 -18.32
CA GLY A 404 -1.64 -19.98 -18.01
C GLY A 404 -2.53 -19.19 -18.96
N LEU A 405 -3.83 -19.23 -18.68
CA LEU A 405 -4.84 -18.40 -19.31
C LEU A 405 -5.52 -17.54 -18.26
N VAL A 406 -5.86 -16.31 -18.63
CA VAL A 406 -6.59 -15.37 -17.79
C VAL A 406 -7.69 -14.68 -18.60
N SER A 407 -8.80 -14.37 -17.95
CA SER A 407 -9.98 -13.71 -18.52
C SER A 407 -10.25 -12.40 -17.77
N GLY A 408 -10.68 -11.36 -18.49
CA GLY A 408 -11.15 -10.09 -17.89
C GLY A 408 -10.23 -8.89 -18.10
N PHE A 409 -9.15 -9.02 -18.88
CA PHE A 409 -8.28 -7.88 -19.21
C PHE A 409 -8.82 -6.98 -20.32
N SER A 410 -9.74 -7.48 -21.16
CA SER A 410 -10.28 -6.84 -22.36
C SER A 410 -9.25 -6.58 -23.46
N PHE A 411 -8.19 -7.39 -23.52
CA PHE A 411 -7.17 -7.23 -24.56
C PHE A 411 -7.74 -7.55 -25.94
N VAL A 412 -7.58 -6.61 -26.88
CA VAL A 412 -7.83 -6.85 -28.31
C VAL A 412 -6.54 -7.10 -29.09
N LYS A 413 -5.40 -6.64 -28.56
CA LYS A 413 -4.04 -6.86 -29.09
C LYS A 413 -2.99 -6.46 -28.05
N GLY A 414 -1.72 -6.76 -28.30
CA GLY A 414 -0.64 -6.31 -27.42
C GLY A 414 -0.41 -7.22 -26.22
N ALA A 415 0.52 -6.79 -25.38
CA ALA A 415 0.86 -7.42 -24.12
C ALA A 415 1.34 -6.38 -23.09
N ILE A 416 1.23 -6.74 -21.82
CA ILE A 416 1.84 -6.02 -20.70
C ILE A 416 2.78 -6.95 -19.94
N ALA A 417 3.79 -6.38 -19.28
CA ALA A 417 4.61 -7.10 -18.31
C ALA A 417 5.01 -6.19 -17.16
N ALA A 418 5.17 -6.76 -15.97
CA ALA A 418 5.68 -6.06 -14.80
C ALA A 418 6.63 -6.95 -13.99
N SER A 419 7.53 -6.35 -13.23
CA SER A 419 8.27 -7.03 -12.15
C SER A 419 7.63 -6.85 -10.77
N ILE A 420 6.42 -6.30 -10.72
CA ILE A 420 5.58 -6.20 -9.53
C ILE A 420 4.53 -7.32 -9.66
N SER A 421 4.68 -8.35 -8.83
CA SER A 421 3.86 -9.57 -8.87
C SER A 421 3.81 -10.14 -7.45
N HIS A 422 2.87 -9.64 -6.65
CA HIS A 422 2.76 -9.91 -5.21
C HIS A 422 2.82 -11.41 -4.89
N ASP A 423 3.56 -11.88 -3.87
CA ASP A 423 4.62 -11.15 -3.13
C ASP A 423 6.01 -11.59 -3.57
N ALA A 424 6.11 -12.66 -4.37
CA ALA A 424 7.41 -13.15 -4.83
C ALA A 424 8.07 -12.18 -5.82
N HIS A 425 7.30 -11.28 -6.45
CA HIS A 425 7.73 -10.31 -7.46
C HIS A 425 8.53 -10.91 -8.60
N ASN A 426 8.12 -12.07 -9.09
CA ASN A 426 8.63 -12.59 -10.36
C ASN A 426 8.16 -11.71 -11.52
N ILE A 427 8.75 -11.85 -12.71
CA ILE A 427 8.24 -11.11 -13.87
C ILE A 427 6.91 -11.75 -14.26
N ILE A 428 5.86 -10.97 -14.37
CA ILE A 428 4.55 -11.42 -14.83
C ILE A 428 4.16 -10.68 -16.10
N ALA A 429 3.57 -11.37 -17.06
CA ALA A 429 3.14 -10.81 -18.33
C ALA A 429 1.81 -11.39 -18.77
N ALA A 430 0.98 -10.57 -19.42
CA ALA A 430 -0.28 -11.00 -20.02
C ALA A 430 -0.44 -10.38 -21.40
N GLY A 431 -0.98 -11.12 -22.36
CA GLY A 431 -1.16 -10.61 -23.73
C GLY A 431 -1.82 -11.57 -24.71
N VAL A 432 -2.01 -11.07 -25.93
CA VAL A 432 -2.72 -11.79 -27.00
C VAL A 432 -1.80 -12.70 -27.81
N THR A 433 -0.57 -12.24 -28.08
CA THR A 433 0.40 -12.98 -28.91
C THR A 433 1.68 -13.30 -28.15
N ASP A 434 2.29 -14.44 -28.45
CA ASP A 434 3.52 -14.89 -27.81
C ASP A 434 4.68 -13.92 -28.10
N GLU A 435 4.75 -13.39 -29.31
CA GLU A 435 5.77 -12.41 -29.70
C GLU A 435 5.72 -11.15 -28.83
N GLU A 436 4.53 -10.60 -28.60
CA GLU A 436 4.37 -9.38 -27.80
C GLU A 436 4.59 -9.65 -26.30
N ILE A 437 4.16 -10.81 -25.79
CA ILE A 437 4.44 -11.25 -24.42
C ILE A 437 5.95 -11.35 -24.18
N ILE A 438 6.66 -12.04 -25.08
CA ILE A 438 8.12 -12.20 -24.99
C ILE A 438 8.82 -10.83 -25.08
N GLN A 439 8.34 -9.93 -25.95
CA GLN A 439 8.87 -8.57 -26.06
C GLN A 439 8.66 -7.76 -24.77
N ALA A 440 7.49 -7.89 -24.12
CA ALA A 440 7.20 -7.22 -22.86
C ALA A 440 8.09 -7.74 -21.72
N ILE A 441 8.27 -9.07 -21.62
CA ILE A 441 9.17 -9.70 -20.64
C ILE A 441 10.62 -9.22 -20.83
N ARG A 442 11.10 -9.15 -22.09
CA ARG A 442 12.44 -8.61 -22.39
C ARG A 442 12.59 -7.17 -21.96
N ALA A 443 11.59 -6.34 -22.23
CA ALA A 443 11.62 -4.92 -21.87
C ALA A 443 11.74 -4.71 -20.35
N VAL A 444 11.01 -5.48 -19.54
CA VAL A 444 11.13 -5.45 -18.08
C VAL A 444 12.51 -5.94 -17.63
N LYS A 445 13.00 -7.06 -18.19
CA LYS A 445 14.33 -7.59 -17.88
C LYS A 445 15.45 -6.58 -18.19
N ASP A 446 15.45 -6.03 -19.39
CA ASP A 446 16.49 -5.11 -19.87
C ASP A 446 16.45 -3.77 -19.13
N GLY A 447 15.28 -3.38 -18.61
CA GLY A 447 15.10 -2.23 -17.72
C GLY A 447 15.59 -2.42 -16.29
N GLY A 448 16.03 -3.63 -15.91
CA GLY A 448 16.34 -3.96 -14.52
C GLY A 448 15.09 -3.98 -13.63
N GLY A 449 13.96 -4.37 -14.22
CA GLY A 449 12.63 -4.25 -13.64
C GLY A 449 11.85 -3.04 -14.13
N GLY A 450 10.53 -3.10 -13.99
CA GLY A 450 9.65 -2.07 -14.51
C GLY A 450 8.27 -2.56 -14.87
N MET A 451 7.54 -1.66 -15.50
CA MET A 451 6.24 -1.90 -16.14
C MET A 451 6.37 -1.61 -17.63
N ALA A 452 5.95 -2.55 -18.48
CA ALA A 452 6.05 -2.45 -19.92
C ALA A 452 4.71 -2.71 -20.60
N VAL A 453 4.41 -1.92 -21.63
CA VAL A 453 3.30 -2.17 -22.56
C VAL A 453 3.87 -2.31 -23.96
N VAL A 454 3.48 -3.39 -24.64
CA VAL A 454 3.78 -3.66 -26.05
C VAL A 454 2.48 -3.63 -26.85
N CYS A 455 2.43 -2.83 -27.90
CA CYS A 455 1.29 -2.77 -28.82
C CYS A 455 1.78 -2.42 -30.23
N ASP A 456 1.36 -3.18 -31.23
CA ASP A 456 1.75 -2.99 -32.64
C ASP A 456 3.30 -2.97 -32.80
N GLY A 457 3.99 -3.83 -32.03
CA GLY A 457 5.46 -3.95 -32.02
C GLY A 457 6.21 -2.80 -31.34
N LYS A 458 5.53 -1.76 -30.84
CA LYS A 458 6.14 -0.67 -30.07
C LYS A 458 6.10 -0.95 -28.58
N THR A 459 7.18 -0.60 -27.88
CA THR A 459 7.32 -0.81 -26.43
C THR A 459 7.41 0.54 -25.72
N ASN A 460 6.60 0.70 -24.67
CA ASN A 460 6.74 1.75 -23.66
C ASN A 460 7.13 1.08 -22.32
N VAL A 461 8.08 1.67 -21.58
CA VAL A 461 8.58 1.11 -20.30
C VAL A 461 8.75 2.21 -19.27
N LEU A 462 8.23 1.98 -18.07
CA LEU A 462 8.64 2.67 -16.84
C LEU A 462 9.64 1.76 -16.11
N SER A 463 10.92 2.13 -16.13
CA SER A 463 11.96 1.38 -15.43
C SER A 463 11.87 1.60 -13.92
N LEU A 464 12.00 0.52 -13.16
CA LEU A 464 11.92 0.50 -11.70
C LEU A 464 13.21 -0.10 -11.12
N PRO A 465 14.34 0.63 -11.18
CA PRO A 465 15.66 0.08 -10.87
C PRO A 465 15.86 -0.32 -9.39
N CYS A 466 14.97 0.11 -8.49
CA CYS A 466 15.05 -0.21 -7.06
C CYS A 466 14.25 -1.48 -6.81
N GLY A 467 14.96 -2.62 -6.78
CA GLY A 467 14.38 -3.96 -6.59
C GLY A 467 13.45 -4.43 -7.71
N GLY A 468 13.32 -3.68 -8.81
CA GLY A 468 12.25 -3.91 -9.78
C GLY A 468 10.87 -3.40 -9.35
N LEU A 469 10.81 -2.60 -8.28
CA LEU A 469 9.55 -2.18 -7.64
C LEU A 469 9.40 -0.65 -7.65
N MET A 470 10.49 0.07 -7.38
CA MET A 470 10.48 1.53 -7.25
C MET A 470 11.48 2.21 -8.17
N THR A 471 11.36 3.53 -8.30
CA THR A 471 12.32 4.37 -9.02
C THR A 471 12.68 5.63 -8.22
N PRO A 472 13.95 6.11 -8.27
CA PRO A 472 14.37 7.33 -7.57
C PRO A 472 14.01 8.61 -8.34
N LEU A 473 13.25 8.50 -9.43
CA LEU A 473 12.74 9.64 -10.17
C LEU A 473 11.78 10.45 -9.31
N ALA A 474 11.72 11.76 -9.54
CA ALA A 474 10.74 12.62 -8.90
C ALA A 474 9.31 12.18 -9.28
N TYR A 475 8.35 12.28 -8.35
CA TYR A 475 6.99 11.78 -8.60
C TYR A 475 6.33 12.42 -9.84
N GLU A 476 6.63 13.67 -10.21
CA GLU A 476 6.07 14.31 -11.42
C GLU A 476 6.56 13.64 -12.70
N GLU A 477 7.82 13.18 -12.72
CA GLU A 477 8.37 12.45 -13.85
C GLU A 477 7.80 11.02 -13.91
N VAL A 478 7.54 10.40 -12.75
CA VAL A 478 6.86 9.09 -12.66
C VAL A 478 5.42 9.21 -13.15
N GLU A 479 4.67 10.20 -12.69
CA GLU A 479 3.30 10.51 -13.12
C GLU A 479 3.24 10.62 -14.65
N LYS A 480 4.09 11.47 -15.25
CA LYS A 480 4.16 11.64 -16.70
C LYS A 480 4.45 10.32 -17.44
N ARG A 481 5.36 9.49 -16.92
CA ARG A 481 5.67 8.18 -17.54
C ARG A 481 4.52 7.18 -17.38
N MET A 482 3.78 7.26 -16.28
CA MET A 482 2.56 6.48 -16.09
C MET A 482 1.46 6.92 -17.07
N GLU A 483 1.32 8.22 -17.34
CA GLU A 483 0.41 8.71 -18.39
C GLU A 483 0.78 8.14 -19.77
N GLU A 484 2.08 8.18 -20.13
CA GLU A 484 2.57 7.60 -21.39
C GLU A 484 2.31 6.08 -21.49
N LEU A 485 2.49 5.35 -20.39
CA LEU A 485 2.14 3.92 -20.30
C LEU A 485 0.62 3.72 -20.42
N SER A 486 -0.18 4.53 -19.73
CA SER A 486 -1.64 4.43 -19.77
C SER A 486 -2.19 4.71 -21.16
N ASP A 487 -1.64 5.68 -21.87
CA ASP A 487 -2.04 5.98 -23.24
C ASP A 487 -1.72 4.83 -24.20
N ARG A 488 -0.56 4.16 -24.02
CA ARG A 488 -0.25 2.93 -24.76
C ARG A 488 -1.18 1.79 -24.34
N LEU A 489 -1.48 1.64 -23.05
CA LEU A 489 -2.36 0.61 -22.52
C LEU A 489 -3.77 0.72 -23.11
N LYS A 490 -4.33 1.94 -23.23
CA LYS A 490 -5.63 2.15 -23.88
C LYS A 490 -5.67 1.59 -25.32
N MET A 491 -4.55 1.60 -26.04
CA MET A 491 -4.47 1.07 -27.41
C MET A 491 -4.56 -0.47 -27.49
N THR A 492 -4.28 -1.18 -26.39
CA THR A 492 -4.38 -2.65 -26.31
C THR A 492 -5.82 -3.11 -26.09
N GLY A 493 -6.72 -2.20 -25.73
CA GLY A 493 -8.10 -2.48 -25.29
C GLY A 493 -8.23 -2.74 -23.80
N ALA A 494 -7.11 -2.84 -23.07
CA ALA A 494 -7.13 -3.21 -21.67
C ALA A 494 -7.71 -2.12 -20.74
N SER A 495 -8.24 -2.57 -19.60
CA SER A 495 -8.65 -1.69 -18.50
C SER A 495 -7.47 -0.85 -17.99
N HIS A 496 -7.75 0.36 -17.50
CA HIS A 496 -6.75 1.20 -16.82
C HIS A 496 -6.15 0.49 -15.59
N ALA A 497 -6.91 -0.40 -14.94
CA ALA A 497 -6.46 -1.20 -13.81
C ALA A 497 -5.59 -2.42 -14.19
N ALA A 498 -5.24 -2.62 -15.47
CA ALA A 498 -4.60 -3.86 -15.90
C ALA A 498 -3.27 -4.16 -15.20
N PHE A 499 -2.45 -3.15 -14.90
CA PHE A 499 -1.21 -3.40 -14.15
C PHE A 499 -1.47 -3.80 -12.70
N MET A 500 -2.47 -3.22 -12.05
CA MET A 500 -2.86 -3.59 -10.70
C MET A 500 -3.47 -5.00 -10.69
N ASN A 501 -4.35 -5.33 -11.63
CA ASN A 501 -4.87 -6.69 -11.74
C ASN A 501 -3.75 -7.71 -12.02
N LEU A 502 -2.77 -7.35 -12.84
CA LEU A 502 -1.63 -8.20 -13.16
C LEU A 502 -0.77 -8.50 -11.93
N SER A 503 -0.57 -7.54 -11.03
CA SER A 503 0.31 -7.70 -9.87
C SER A 503 -0.20 -8.76 -8.89
N PHE A 504 -1.51 -8.96 -8.76
CA PHE A 504 -2.09 -9.96 -7.84
C PHE A 504 -2.28 -11.36 -8.43
N LEU A 505 -2.04 -11.56 -9.74
CA LEU A 505 -2.25 -12.88 -10.36
C LEU A 505 -1.30 -13.96 -9.81
N SER A 506 -0.21 -13.58 -9.15
CA SER A 506 0.75 -14.50 -8.53
C SER A 506 0.61 -14.65 -7.02
N LEU A 507 -0.33 -13.94 -6.38
CA LEU A 507 -0.41 -13.89 -4.93
C LEU A 507 -1.09 -15.15 -4.38
N THR A 508 -0.28 -16.08 -3.89
CA THR A 508 -0.73 -17.44 -3.53
C THR A 508 -1.53 -17.52 -2.23
N VAL A 509 -1.58 -16.44 -1.44
CA VAL A 509 -2.37 -16.37 -0.19
C VAL A 509 -3.84 -16.01 -0.40
N ILE A 510 -4.26 -15.68 -1.63
CA ILE A 510 -5.64 -15.28 -1.96
C ILE A 510 -6.28 -16.25 -2.96
N PRO A 511 -7.54 -16.70 -2.74
CA PRO A 511 -8.26 -17.57 -3.67
C PRO A 511 -8.64 -16.88 -4.99
N HIS A 512 -9.01 -17.57 -6.06
CA HIS A 512 -9.03 -19.02 -6.26
C HIS A 512 -7.79 -19.50 -7.03
N LEU A 513 -7.67 -19.17 -8.32
CA LEU A 513 -6.53 -19.59 -9.16
C LEU A 513 -5.50 -18.46 -9.33
N ARG A 514 -4.22 -18.84 -9.28
CA ARG A 514 -3.03 -17.98 -9.42
C ARG A 514 -2.02 -18.58 -10.38
N ILE A 515 -1.04 -17.78 -10.83
CA ILE A 515 0.05 -18.21 -11.70
C ILE A 515 1.41 -17.94 -11.04
N THR A 516 2.26 -18.96 -11.00
CA THR A 516 3.63 -18.87 -10.47
C THR A 516 4.62 -19.34 -11.53
N PRO A 517 5.94 -19.22 -11.33
CA PRO A 517 6.93 -19.83 -12.22
C PRO A 517 6.82 -21.36 -12.34
N ARG A 518 6.03 -22.02 -11.48
CA ARG A 518 5.77 -23.47 -11.50
C ARG A 518 4.52 -23.84 -12.30
N GLY A 519 3.70 -22.87 -12.71
CA GLY A 519 2.40 -23.09 -13.35
C GLY A 519 1.24 -22.55 -12.51
N LEU A 520 0.05 -23.12 -12.70
CA LEU A 520 -1.14 -22.71 -11.95
C LEU A 520 -1.05 -23.18 -10.50
N PHE A 521 -1.47 -22.31 -9.59
CA PHE A 521 -1.61 -22.57 -8.17
C PHE A 521 -3.06 -22.34 -7.76
N ASP A 522 -3.59 -23.23 -6.93
CA ASP A 522 -4.94 -23.13 -6.38
C ASP A 522 -4.85 -22.72 -4.91
N GLY A 523 -5.33 -21.52 -4.60
CA GLY A 523 -5.30 -20.91 -3.27
C GLY A 523 -6.29 -21.53 -2.29
N ASP A 524 -7.34 -22.23 -2.76
CA ASP A 524 -8.31 -22.87 -1.87
C ASP A 524 -7.74 -24.12 -1.20
N ILE A 525 -7.01 -24.91 -2.00
CA ILE A 525 -6.40 -26.18 -1.57
C ILE A 525 -4.88 -26.08 -1.40
N PHE A 526 -4.32 -24.91 -1.68
CA PHE A 526 -2.94 -24.52 -1.44
C PHE A 526 -1.90 -25.43 -2.12
N GLN A 527 -2.11 -25.72 -3.41
CA GLN A 527 -1.20 -26.57 -4.18
C GLN A 527 -1.12 -26.19 -5.66
N ASP A 528 -0.03 -26.59 -6.32
CA ASP A 528 0.08 -26.48 -7.78
C ASP A 528 -0.93 -27.43 -8.46
N VAL A 529 -1.65 -26.93 -9.48
CA VAL A 529 -2.66 -27.69 -10.22
C VAL A 529 -2.35 -27.70 -11.72
N PRO A 530 -2.69 -28.77 -12.46
CA PRO A 530 -2.45 -28.81 -13.89
C PRO A 530 -3.32 -27.78 -14.62
N ILE A 531 -2.77 -27.15 -15.66
CA ILE A 531 -3.53 -26.22 -16.52
C ILE A 531 -4.71 -26.91 -17.23
N ARG A 532 -4.56 -28.19 -17.59
CA ARG A 532 -5.62 -28.96 -18.24
C ARG A 532 -6.56 -29.59 -17.21
N PHE A 533 -7.87 -29.55 -17.45
CA PHE A 533 -8.80 -30.38 -16.69
C PHE A 533 -8.42 -31.87 -16.90
N VAL A 534 -8.28 -32.60 -15.79
CA VAL A 534 -7.94 -34.04 -15.81
C VAL A 534 -9.19 -34.85 -16.03
#